data_AF-A0A2V5P629-F1
#
_entry.id   AF-A0A2V5P629-F1
#
_cell.length_a   1.000
_cell.length_b   1.000
_cell.length_c   1.000
_cell.angle_alpha   90.00
_cell.angle_beta   90.00
_cell.angle_gamma   90.00
#
_symmetry.space_group_name_H-M   'P 1'
#
loop_
_entity.id
_entity.type
_entity.pdbx_description
1 polymer ?
#
loop_
_entity_poly.entity_id
_entity_poly.type
_entity_poly.pdbx_seq_one_letter_code
_entity_poly.pdbx_strand_id
1 'polypeptide(L)'
;MTNVLSVRLPSSLLAKVDRKAASLGRGRAEHVRQVLEQDVAGGERKSRRFASLSLKGRYALGRGSDNAAVRKALGRRAYEKDR
;
A
#
# COMPACT_ATOMS: atom_id res chain seq x y z
N MET A 1 27.93 -17.27 6.73
CA MET A 1 28.50 -16.04 7.33
C MET A 1 27.35 -15.20 7.86
N THR A 2 27.49 -14.63 9.06
CA THR A 2 26.43 -13.80 9.67
C THR A 2 26.71 -12.34 9.34
N ASN A 3 25.76 -11.67 8.68
CA ASN A 3 25.84 -10.24 8.39
C ASN A 3 25.11 -9.47 9.50
N VAL A 4 25.76 -8.46 10.07
CA VAL A 4 25.21 -7.64 11.16
C VAL A 4 24.89 -6.24 10.63
N LEU A 5 23.68 -5.77 10.89
CA LEU A 5 23.21 -4.44 10.52
C LEU A 5 23.00 -3.59 11.78
N SER A 6 23.73 -2.48 11.89
CA SER A 6 23.63 -1.52 13.00
C SER A 6 23.01 -0.21 12.52
N VAL A 7 22.00 0.30 13.24
CA VAL A 7 21.28 1.51 12.85
C VAL A 7 21.19 2.47 14.04
N ARG A 8 21.46 3.75 13.79
CA ARG A 8 21.23 4.83 14.76
C ARG A 8 19.83 5.40 14.55
N LEU A 9 19.03 5.39 15.60
CA LEU A 9 17.66 5.92 15.59
C LEU A 9 17.50 6.98 16.67
N PRO A 10 16.64 7.99 16.46
CA PRO A 10 16.21 8.88 17.54
C PRO A 10 15.60 8.07 18.69
N SER A 11 15.86 8.49 19.92
CA SER A 11 15.35 7.82 21.14
C SER A 11 13.83 7.70 21.15
N SER A 12 13.13 8.73 20.64
CA SER A 12 11.67 8.74 20.52
C SER A 12 11.13 7.66 19.58
N LEU A 13 11.86 7.34 18.51
CA LEU A 13 11.50 6.28 17.56
C LEU A 13 11.80 4.91 18.16
N LEU A 14 12.95 4.76 18.83
CA LEU A 14 13.32 3.52 19.50
C LEU A 14 12.29 3.09 20.54
N ALA A 15 11.80 4.05 21.35
CA ALA A 15 10.74 3.79 22.34
C ALA A 15 9.41 3.32 21.68
N LYS A 16 9.07 3.85 20.51
CA LYS A 16 7.87 3.43 19.77
C LYS A 16 8.02 2.01 19.24
N VAL A 17 9.19 1.67 18.70
CA VAL A 17 9.52 0.32 18.22
C VAL A 17 9.44 -0.67 19.38
N ASP A 18 9.98 -0.34 20.55
CA ASP A 18 9.95 -1.20 21.73
C ASP A 18 8.52 -1.49 22.20
N ARG A 19 7.69 -0.45 22.31
CA ARG A 19 6.28 -0.62 22.67
C ARG A 19 5.55 -1.49 21.65
N LYS A 20 5.83 -1.30 20.35
CA LYS A 20 5.20 -2.10 19.30
C LYS A 20 5.64 -3.55 19.34
N ALA A 21 6.94 -3.81 19.52
CA ALA A 21 7.50 -5.15 19.67
C ALA A 21 6.87 -5.86 20.88
N ALA A 22 6.83 -5.19 22.04
CA ALA A 22 6.21 -5.72 23.25
C ALA A 22 4.72 -6.03 23.06
N SER A 23 3.96 -5.16 22.39
CA SER A 23 2.53 -5.40 22.10
C SER A 23 2.29 -6.62 21.20
N LEU A 24 3.29 -7.03 20.43
CA LEU A 24 3.26 -8.21 19.57
C LEU A 24 3.90 -9.44 20.23
N GLY A 25 4.33 -9.34 21.49
CA GLY A 25 5.02 -10.43 22.21
C GLY A 25 6.41 -10.75 21.65
N ARG A 26 7.08 -9.79 21.00
CA ARG A 26 8.36 -9.98 20.31
C ARG A 26 9.49 -9.16 20.89
N GLY A 27 10.71 -9.63 20.67
CA GLY A 27 11.91 -8.83 20.91
C GLY A 27 12.08 -7.70 19.88
N ARG A 28 12.76 -6.61 20.26
CA ARG A 28 13.03 -5.46 19.38
C ARG A 28 13.68 -5.88 18.06
N ALA A 29 14.76 -6.65 18.13
CA ALA A 29 15.54 -7.06 16.95
C ALA A 29 14.71 -7.93 16.00
N GLU A 30 13.91 -8.85 16.56
CA GLU A 30 12.99 -9.69 15.81
C GLU A 30 11.92 -8.86 15.10
N HIS A 31 11.33 -7.89 15.81
CA HIS A 31 10.34 -6.99 15.22
C HIS A 31 10.93 -6.16 14.08
N VAL A 32 12.11 -5.56 14.27
CA VAL A 32 12.80 -4.79 13.23
C VAL A 32 13.15 -5.65 12.02
N ARG A 33 13.66 -6.86 12.24
CA ARG A 33 13.97 -7.80 11.17
C ARG A 33 12.72 -8.11 10.34
N GLN A 34 11.60 -8.43 10.98
CA GLN A 34 10.36 -8.72 10.27
C GLN A 34 9.86 -7.52 9.45
N VAL A 35 9.96 -6.30 9.99
CA VAL A 35 9.56 -5.09 9.26
C VAL A 35 10.39 -4.94 7.99
N LEU A 36 11.71 -5.15 8.07
CA LEU A 36 12.60 -5.10 6.91
C LEU A 36 12.29 -6.21 5.90
N GLU A 37 12.06 -7.44 6.36
CA GLU A 37 11.68 -8.56 5.49
C GLU A 37 10.38 -8.29 4.74
N GLN A 38 9.38 -7.72 5.42
CA GLN A 38 8.10 -7.34 4.81
C GLN A 38 8.24 -6.21 3.79
N ASP A 39 9.08 -5.22 4.10
CA ASP A 39 9.33 -4.09 3.21
C ASP A 39 10.03 -4.54 1.93
N VAL A 40 11.09 -5.36 2.07
CA VAL A 40 11.83 -5.91 0.93
C VAL A 40 10.95 -6.87 0.11
N ALA A 41 10.16 -7.73 0.75
CA ALA A 41 9.25 -8.63 0.05
C ALA A 41 8.12 -7.89 -0.68
N GLY A 42 7.71 -6.72 -0.16
CA GLY A 42 6.62 -5.92 -0.72
C GLY A 42 6.94 -5.27 -2.07
N GLY A 43 8.23 -5.14 -2.43
CA GLY A 43 8.67 -4.43 -3.63
C GLY A 43 8.20 -2.97 -3.69
N GLU A 44 8.48 -2.27 -4.79
CA GLU A 44 7.90 -0.94 -4.99
C GLU A 44 6.37 -1.02 -5.00
N ARG A 45 5.73 -0.36 -4.02
CA ARG A 45 4.28 -0.21 -4.00
C ARG A 45 3.85 0.58 -5.23
N LYS A 46 3.41 -0.13 -6.28
CA LYS A 46 2.72 0.50 -7.42
C LYS A 46 1.58 1.35 -6.87
N SER A 47 1.59 2.65 -7.16
CA SER A 47 0.50 3.53 -6.73
C SER A 47 -0.81 2.94 -7.27
N ARG A 48 -1.71 2.51 -6.38
CA ARG A 48 -3.05 2.09 -6.79
C ARG A 48 -3.79 3.35 -7.19
N ARG A 49 -3.71 3.72 -8.48
CA ARG A 49 -4.56 4.77 -9.05
C ARG A 49 -6.00 4.35 -8.84
N PHE A 50 -6.75 5.16 -8.09
CA PHE A 50 -8.15 4.89 -7.81
C PHE A 50 -8.90 4.72 -9.13
N ALA A 51 -9.54 3.56 -9.32
CA ALA A 51 -10.06 3.15 -10.63
C ALA A 51 -11.13 4.12 -11.18
N SER A 52 -11.79 4.87 -10.30
CA SER A 52 -12.82 5.84 -10.65
C SER A 52 -12.31 7.28 -10.81
N LEU A 53 -11.01 7.57 -10.65
CA LEU A 53 -10.47 8.90 -11.02
C LEU A 53 -10.72 9.20 -12.51
N SER A 54 -10.64 8.19 -13.37
CA SER A 54 -10.99 8.29 -14.79
C SER A 54 -12.50 8.39 -15.06
N LEU A 55 -13.34 8.19 -14.05
CA LEU A 55 -14.79 8.37 -14.11
C LEU A 55 -15.22 9.76 -13.63
N LYS A 56 -14.29 10.55 -13.08
CA LYS A 56 -14.54 11.94 -12.67
C LYS A 56 -14.99 12.73 -13.90
N GLY A 57 -16.18 13.32 -13.82
CA GLY A 57 -16.79 14.11 -14.92
C GLY A 57 -17.46 13.29 -16.03
N ARG A 58 -17.43 11.95 -16.01
CA ARG A 58 -18.14 11.12 -17.01
C ARG A 58 -19.65 11.01 -16.77
N TYR A 59 -20.10 11.29 -15.56
CA TYR A 59 -21.51 11.18 -15.18
C TYR A 59 -22.03 12.53 -14.70
N ALA A 60 -23.25 12.88 -15.11
CA ALA A 60 -23.92 14.08 -14.64
C ALA A 60 -24.19 13.96 -13.13
N LEU A 61 -23.70 14.94 -12.36
CA LEU A 61 -23.97 15.03 -10.93
C LEU A 61 -25.49 15.10 -10.71
N GLY A 62 -26.00 14.29 -9.78
CA GLY A 62 -27.42 14.27 -9.41
C GLY A 62 -28.34 13.31 -10.19
N ARG A 63 -27.90 12.73 -11.32
CA ARG A 63 -28.68 11.70 -12.04
C ARG A 63 -28.27 10.26 -11.75
N GLY A 64 -27.11 10.06 -11.12
CA GLY A 64 -26.53 8.72 -10.94
C GLY A 64 -26.15 8.07 -12.28
N SER A 65 -25.58 6.87 -12.21
CA SER A 65 -25.35 6.01 -13.37
C SER A 65 -25.80 4.61 -13.01
N ASP A 66 -26.31 3.87 -13.98
CA ASP A 66 -26.57 2.44 -13.78
C ASP A 66 -25.26 1.63 -13.87
N ASN A 67 -25.28 0.42 -13.30
CA ASN A 67 -24.14 -0.49 -13.27
C ASN A 67 -23.71 -0.96 -14.67
N ALA A 68 -24.64 -1.01 -15.64
CA ALA A 68 -24.35 -1.46 -17.00
C ALA A 68 -23.51 -0.42 -17.76
N ALA A 69 -23.86 0.87 -17.64
CA ALA A 69 -23.13 2.00 -18.17
C ALA A 69 -21.73 2.10 -17.56
N VAL A 70 -21.60 1.89 -16.24
CA VAL A 70 -20.30 1.84 -15.57
C VAL A 70 -19.44 0.70 -16.09
N ARG A 71 -19.99 -0.51 -16.23
CA ARG A 71 -19.25 -1.67 -16.77
C ARG A 71 -18.83 -1.47 -18.22
N LYS A 72 -19.67 -0.88 -19.07
CA LYS A 72 -19.33 -0.54 -20.46
C LYS A 72 -18.19 0.48 -20.54
N ALA A 73 -18.22 1.51 -19.69
CA ALA A 73 -17.19 2.54 -19.61
C ALA A 73 -15.83 1.99 -19.10
N LEU A 74 -15.86 0.99 -18.22
CA LEU A 74 -14.67 0.27 -17.74
C LEU A 74 -14.15 -0.74 -18.77
N GLY A 75 -15.03 -1.43 -19.50
CA GLY A 75 -14.65 -2.39 -20.55
C GLY A 75 -13.89 -1.75 -21.71
N ARG A 76 -14.30 -0.55 -22.16
CA ARG A 76 -13.55 0.23 -23.16
C ARG A 76 -12.13 0.58 -22.70
N ARG A 77 -11.92 0.79 -21.39
CA ARG A 77 -10.60 1.11 -20.82
C ARG A 77 -9.64 -0.08 -20.84
N ALA A 78 -10.13 -1.30 -20.58
CA ALA A 78 -9.29 -2.49 -20.67
C ALA A 78 -8.74 -2.63 -22.11
N TYR A 79 -9.61 -2.44 -23.09
CA TYR A 79 -9.25 -2.47 -24.51
C TYR A 79 -8.25 -1.39 -24.93
N GLU A 80 -8.38 -0.14 -24.45
CA GLU A 80 -7.41 0.94 -24.74
C GLU A 80 -6.05 0.76 -24.06
N LYS A 81 -5.98 -0.01 -22.97
CA LYS A 81 -4.73 -0.26 -22.24
C LYS A 81 -3.92 -1.41 -22.86
N ASP A 82 -4.59 -2.31 -23.57
CA ASP A 82 -4.02 -3.50 -24.21
C ASP A 82 -3.68 -3.27 -25.70
N ARG A 83 -3.69 -2.01 -26.16
CA ARG A 83 -3.30 -1.57 -27.51
C ARG A 83 -2.02 -0.72 -27.43
#